data_AF-A0A8J6CTI4-F1
#
_entry.id   AF-A0A8J6CTI4-F1
#
_cell.length_a   1.000
_cell.length_b   1.000
_cell.length_c   1.000
_cell.angle_alpha   90.00
_cell.angle_beta   90.00
_cell.angle_gamma   90.00
#
_symmetry.space_group_name_H-M   'P 1'
#
loop_
_entity.id
_entity.type
_entity.pdbx_description
1 polymer ?
#
loop_
_entity_poly.entity_id
_entity_poly.type
_entity_poly.pdbx_seq_one_letter_code
_entity_poly.pdbx_strand_id
1 'polypeptide(L)'
;MGIARTHDEDYETRALKTLVALAAMERRKDNGEFKGLTSHSSIVDLQDKLVCVTSGVSFFGFALVNRLLLHGYFVRVLVANQEDVEKLREMEISGEMMGCKSKISVVMAKPNEIQGLMEAFDGCCGVFHTSSFADPAGLSGYSKSMAEMEGKASENVMKACARTPSVKHCVLTSSLLACIWRDNSQYELPPLVNHNCWSNESLCVDKKV
;
A
#
# COMPACT_ATOMS: atom_id res chain seq x y z
N MET A 1 -5.60 11.91 -34.46
CA MET A 1 -6.51 10.75 -34.52
C MET A 1 -5.68 9.51 -34.86
N GLY A 2 -5.34 8.71 -33.87
CA GLY A 2 -4.47 7.54 -34.02
C GLY A 2 -4.77 6.56 -32.90
N ILE A 3 -5.69 5.65 -33.17
CA ILE A 3 -6.14 4.60 -32.26
C ILE A 3 -5.02 3.54 -32.20
N ALA A 4 -4.24 3.56 -31.13
CA ALA A 4 -3.28 2.49 -30.82
C ALA A 4 -3.95 1.45 -29.92
N ARG A 5 -4.67 0.55 -30.60
CA ARG A 5 -4.89 -0.88 -30.33
C ARG A 5 -5.10 -1.33 -28.87
N THR A 6 -6.35 -1.69 -28.63
CA THR A 6 -7.03 -2.46 -27.57
C THR A 6 -6.36 -3.76 -27.05
N HIS A 7 -5.10 -4.05 -27.36
CA HIS A 7 -4.47 -5.33 -27.02
C HIS A 7 -3.69 -5.31 -25.70
N ASP A 8 -3.17 -4.15 -25.28
CA ASP A 8 -2.40 -4.01 -24.03
C ASP A 8 -3.30 -3.76 -22.80
N GLU A 9 -4.39 -3.01 -22.95
CA GLU A 9 -5.37 -2.79 -21.86
C GLU A 9 -6.06 -4.09 -21.41
N ASP A 10 -6.34 -4.99 -22.37
CA ASP A 10 -6.90 -6.31 -22.09
C ASP A 10 -5.92 -7.22 -21.36
N TYR A 11 -4.61 -7.06 -21.59
CA TYR A 11 -3.58 -7.83 -20.91
C TYR A 11 -3.44 -7.42 -19.45
N GLU A 12 -3.34 -6.11 -19.17
CA GLU A 12 -3.22 -5.60 -17.81
C GLU A 12 -4.46 -5.92 -16.97
N THR A 13 -5.65 -5.72 -17.56
CA THR A 13 -6.92 -6.04 -16.89
C THR A 13 -7.03 -7.54 -16.59
N ARG A 14 -6.53 -8.39 -17.48
CA ARG A 14 -6.53 -9.85 -17.30
C ARG A 14 -5.50 -10.29 -16.26
N ALA A 15 -4.30 -9.71 -16.26
CA ALA A 15 -3.27 -9.97 -15.26
C ALA A 15 -3.75 -9.58 -13.85
N LEU A 16 -4.39 -8.41 -13.73
CA LEU A 16 -4.97 -7.93 -12.46
C LEU A 16 -6.09 -8.86 -11.97
N LYS A 17 -7.01 -9.27 -12.86
CA LYS A 17 -8.08 -10.24 -12.54
C LYS A 17 -7.52 -11.60 -12.10
N THR A 18 -6.46 -12.08 -12.74
CA THR A 18 -5.81 -13.35 -12.38
C THR A 18 -5.12 -13.27 -11.01
N LEU A 19 -4.41 -12.18 -10.71
CA LEU A 19 -3.79 -11.95 -9.40
C LEU A 19 -4.83 -11.89 -8.27
N VAL A 20 -5.95 -11.19 -8.49
CA VAL A 20 -7.06 -11.12 -7.53
C VAL A 20 -7.69 -12.50 -7.29
N ALA A 21 -7.84 -13.31 -8.34
CA ALA A 21 -8.37 -14.67 -8.24
C ALA A 21 -7.43 -15.60 -7.44
N LEU A 22 -6.11 -15.52 -7.66
CA LEU A 22 -5.12 -16.30 -6.91
C LEU A 22 -5.11 -15.94 -5.42
N ALA A 23 -5.15 -14.65 -5.09
CA ALA A 23 -5.24 -14.17 -3.71
C ALA A 23 -6.58 -14.54 -3.01
N ALA A 24 -7.64 -14.82 -3.77
CA ALA A 24 -8.90 -15.33 -3.24
C ALA A 24 -8.85 -16.85 -2.96
N MET A 25 -8.04 -17.61 -3.71
CA MET A 25 -7.88 -19.05 -3.53
C MET A 25 -7.02 -19.39 -2.30
N GLU A 26 -5.97 -18.61 -2.02
CA GLU A 26 -5.13 -18.79 -0.82
C GLU A 26 -5.90 -18.55 0.49
N ARG A 27 -6.88 -17.64 0.49
CA ARG A 27 -7.76 -17.36 1.64
C ARG A 27 -8.55 -18.56 2.15
N ARG A 28 -8.72 -19.63 1.35
CA ARG A 28 -9.49 -20.81 1.76
C ARG A 28 -8.70 -21.83 2.59
N LYS A 29 -7.39 -21.66 2.77
CA LYS A 29 -6.53 -22.73 3.31
C LYS A 29 -6.12 -22.59 4.78
N ASP A 30 -6.28 -21.41 5.41
CA ASP A 30 -5.64 -21.15 6.71
C ASP A 30 -6.62 -20.75 7.81
N ASN A 31 -7.35 -21.73 8.36
CA ASN A 31 -8.17 -21.60 9.56
C ASN A 31 -7.74 -22.65 10.59
N GLY A 32 -6.85 -22.27 11.51
CA GLY A 32 -6.45 -23.06 12.68
C GLY A 32 -6.38 -22.20 13.93
N GLU A 33 -7.12 -22.59 14.97
CA GLU A 33 -7.26 -21.92 16.27
C GLU A 33 -5.98 -21.96 17.14
N PHE A 34 -5.79 -20.97 18.03
CA PHE A 34 -5.02 -21.18 19.27
C PHE A 34 -5.51 -20.33 20.46
N LYS A 35 -5.66 -20.99 21.62
CA LYS A 35 -6.07 -20.44 22.94
C LYS A 35 -4.87 -19.87 23.73
N GLY A 36 -5.12 -18.84 24.55
CA GLY A 36 -4.06 -18.02 25.17
C GLY A 36 -3.75 -18.26 26.66
N LEU A 37 -2.92 -17.37 27.26
CA LEU A 37 -2.86 -17.05 28.70
C LEU A 37 -1.88 -15.89 29.05
N THR A 38 -2.23 -15.12 30.10
CA THR A 38 -1.43 -14.32 31.07
C THR A 38 -1.12 -12.83 30.86
N SER A 39 -1.31 -12.08 31.96
CA SER A 39 -1.65 -10.65 32.08
C SER A 39 -0.46 -9.66 32.20
N HIS A 40 0.79 -10.12 32.17
CA HIS A 40 1.96 -9.23 32.04
C HIS A 40 2.46 -9.09 30.60
N SER A 41 2.02 -10.03 29.74
CA SER A 41 2.32 -10.08 28.30
C SER A 41 1.45 -9.12 27.48
N SER A 42 0.33 -8.64 28.03
CA SER A 42 -0.70 -7.95 27.26
C SER A 42 -0.24 -6.59 26.72
N ILE A 43 0.54 -5.80 27.46
CA ILE A 43 0.99 -4.48 27.01
C ILE A 43 2.07 -4.60 25.91
N VAL A 44 2.99 -5.56 26.04
CA VAL A 44 4.03 -5.83 25.04
C VAL A 44 3.41 -6.41 23.76
N ASP A 45 2.45 -7.33 23.91
CA ASP A 45 1.69 -7.92 22.80
C ASP A 45 0.74 -6.91 22.12
N LEU A 46 0.31 -5.86 22.82
CA LEU A 46 -0.46 -4.75 22.25
C LEU A 46 0.42 -3.79 21.43
N GLN A 47 1.63 -3.45 21.93
CA GLN A 47 2.59 -2.64 21.17
C GLN A 47 3.08 -3.36 19.90
N ASP A 48 3.21 -4.69 19.95
CA ASP A 48 3.55 -5.51 18.79
C ASP A 48 2.40 -5.69 17.78
N LYS A 49 1.20 -5.16 18.08
CA LYS A 49 0.03 -5.22 17.20
C LYS A 49 -0.40 -3.86 16.66
N LEU A 50 0.26 -2.77 17.02
CA LEU A 50 -0.04 -1.45 16.46
C LEU A 50 0.73 -1.25 15.15
N VAL A 51 0.01 -1.05 14.06
CA VAL A 51 0.59 -0.80 12.73
C VAL A 51 0.07 0.51 12.16
N CYS A 52 0.89 1.19 11.35
CA CYS A 52 0.47 2.36 10.61
C CYS A 52 0.22 2.01 9.14
N VAL A 53 -0.88 2.49 8.57
CA VAL A 53 -1.17 2.40 7.13
C VAL A 53 -1.21 3.82 6.57
N THR A 54 -0.32 4.13 5.63
CA THR A 54 -0.40 5.39 4.87
C THR A 54 -1.48 5.28 3.81
N SER A 55 -2.15 6.38 3.48
CA SER A 55 -3.18 6.40 2.44
C SER A 55 -4.25 5.32 2.65
N GLY A 56 -4.62 5.08 3.92
CA GLY A 56 -5.60 4.05 4.31
C GLY A 56 -7.03 4.34 3.85
N VAL A 57 -7.28 5.52 3.29
CA VAL A 57 -8.56 5.93 2.68
C VAL A 57 -8.64 5.64 1.18
N SER A 58 -7.55 5.16 0.58
CA SER A 58 -7.56 4.67 -0.80
C SER A 58 -8.28 3.33 -0.91
N PHE A 59 -8.69 2.94 -2.12
CA PHE A 59 -9.36 1.65 -2.35
C PHE A 59 -8.57 0.45 -1.79
N PHE A 60 -7.28 0.35 -2.12
CA PHE A 60 -6.43 -0.73 -1.61
C PHE A 60 -6.08 -0.52 -0.13
N GLY A 61 -5.77 0.71 0.28
CA GLY A 61 -5.45 1.03 1.67
C GLY A 61 -6.58 0.66 2.63
N PHE A 62 -7.83 0.95 2.25
CA PHE A 62 -9.01 0.62 3.04
C PHE A 62 -9.23 -0.89 3.16
N ALA A 63 -9.08 -1.62 2.05
CA ALA A 63 -9.14 -3.08 2.09
C ALA A 63 -8.05 -3.66 3.01
N LEU A 64 -6.83 -3.10 2.96
CA LEU A 64 -5.73 -3.51 3.83
C LEU A 64 -6.03 -3.23 5.31
N VAL A 65 -6.55 -2.03 5.64
CA VAL A 65 -6.98 -1.66 6.99
C VAL A 65 -8.00 -2.69 7.52
N ASN A 66 -9.03 -3.00 6.75
CA ASN A 66 -10.04 -3.99 7.12
C ASN A 66 -9.45 -5.38 7.37
N ARG A 67 -8.50 -5.83 6.54
CA ARG A 67 -7.84 -7.12 6.76
C ARG A 67 -7.00 -7.13 8.03
N LEU A 68 -6.22 -6.07 8.29
CA LEU A 68 -5.42 -5.95 9.51
C LEU A 68 -6.30 -5.99 10.77
N LEU A 69 -7.43 -5.28 10.76
CA LEU A 69 -8.38 -5.27 11.88
C LEU A 69 -9.00 -6.66 12.13
N LEU A 70 -9.38 -7.38 11.07
CA LEU A 70 -9.89 -8.75 11.16
C LEU A 70 -8.85 -9.71 11.76
N HIS A 71 -7.56 -9.48 11.50
CA HIS A 71 -6.46 -10.24 12.10
C HIS A 71 -6.05 -9.75 13.50
N GLY A 72 -6.80 -8.82 14.08
CA GLY A 72 -6.64 -8.39 15.47
C GLY A 72 -5.61 -7.29 15.71
N TYR A 73 -5.08 -6.67 14.66
CA TYR A 73 -4.18 -5.52 14.77
C TYR A 73 -4.92 -4.25 15.20
N PHE A 74 -4.18 -3.33 15.81
CA PHE A 74 -4.57 -1.93 15.99
C PHE A 74 -4.01 -1.16 14.80
N VAL A 75 -4.86 -0.37 14.15
CA VAL A 75 -4.49 0.30 12.91
C VAL A 75 -4.52 1.81 13.10
N ARG A 76 -3.38 2.45 12.87
CA ARG A 76 -3.26 3.89 12.77
C ARG A 76 -3.27 4.28 11.29
N VAL A 77 -4.32 4.97 10.85
CA VAL A 77 -4.41 5.47 9.48
C VAL A 77 -3.78 6.85 9.41
N LEU A 78 -2.77 6.98 8.55
CA LEU A 78 -2.15 8.27 8.25
C LEU A 78 -2.92 8.95 7.12
N VAL A 79 -3.39 10.16 7.41
CA VAL A 79 -4.12 11.04 6.47
C VAL A 79 -3.29 12.30 6.19
N ALA A 80 -3.34 12.80 4.96
CA ALA A 80 -2.51 13.94 4.56
C ALA A 80 -3.27 15.29 4.66
N ASN A 81 -4.60 15.26 4.58
CA ASN A 81 -5.44 16.44 4.51
C ASN A 81 -6.83 16.20 5.15
N GLN A 82 -7.66 17.24 5.19
CA GLN A 82 -8.99 17.19 5.78
C GLN A 82 -10.00 16.36 4.95
N GLU A 83 -9.84 16.32 3.63
CA GLU A 83 -10.67 15.51 2.73
C GLU A 83 -10.49 14.01 3.03
N ASP A 84 -9.27 13.56 3.31
CA ASP A 84 -8.98 12.20 3.74
C ASP A 84 -9.67 11.87 5.08
N VAL A 85 -9.70 12.82 6.02
CA VAL A 85 -10.42 12.66 7.30
C VAL A 85 -11.92 12.48 7.06
N GLU A 86 -12.49 13.25 6.14
CA GLU A 86 -13.91 13.17 5.77
C GLU A 86 -14.24 11.83 5.11
N LYS A 87 -13.44 11.38 4.13
CA LYS A 87 -13.59 10.06 3.50
C LYS A 87 -13.55 8.94 4.52
N LEU A 88 -12.62 9.00 5.48
CA LEU A 88 -12.53 7.99 6.53
C LEU A 88 -13.77 7.99 7.45
N ARG A 89 -14.30 9.17 7.78
CA ARG A 89 -15.56 9.28 8.55
C ARG A 89 -16.75 8.74 7.79
N GLU A 90 -16.84 9.01 6.49
CA GLU A 90 -17.92 8.48 5.64
C GLU A 90 -17.88 6.95 5.61
N MET A 91 -16.70 6.35 5.42
CA MET A 91 -16.50 4.89 5.48
C MET A 91 -16.85 4.29 6.85
N GLU A 92 -16.62 5.04 7.93
CA GLU A 92 -17.02 4.63 9.28
C GLU A 92 -18.54 4.68 9.47
N ILE A 93 -19.20 5.70 8.93
CA ILE A 93 -20.65 5.89 9.02
C ILE A 93 -21.39 4.88 8.13
N SER A 94 -20.88 4.57 6.95
CA SER A 94 -21.49 3.60 6.03
C SER A 94 -21.38 2.16 6.53
N GLY A 95 -20.57 1.90 7.56
CA GLY A 95 -20.37 0.58 8.12
C GLY A 95 -19.44 -0.32 7.29
N GLU A 96 -18.73 0.25 6.32
CA GLU A 96 -17.77 -0.48 5.49
C GLU A 96 -16.52 -0.90 6.28
N MET A 97 -16.25 -0.24 7.41
CA MET A 97 -15.07 -0.50 8.21
C MET A 97 -15.30 -1.69 9.15
N MET A 98 -14.68 -2.82 8.79
CA MET A 98 -14.83 -4.11 9.46
C MET A 98 -13.95 -4.15 10.72
N GLY A 99 -14.46 -3.65 11.85
CA GLY A 99 -13.70 -3.67 13.11
C GLY A 99 -14.40 -2.96 14.26
N CYS A 100 -13.85 -3.11 15.47
CA CYS A 100 -14.28 -2.33 16.63
C CYS A 100 -13.66 -0.94 16.54
N LYS A 101 -14.46 0.13 16.66
CA LYS A 101 -14.00 1.53 16.61
C LYS A 101 -12.79 1.82 17.51
N SER A 102 -12.66 1.08 18.61
CA SER A 102 -11.54 1.21 19.56
C SER A 102 -10.17 0.75 19.01
N LYS A 103 -10.13 0.06 17.87
CA LYS A 103 -8.88 -0.46 17.26
C LYS A 103 -8.32 0.41 16.14
N ILE A 104 -9.00 1.49 15.77
CA ILE A 104 -8.59 2.39 14.70
C ILE A 104 -8.27 3.76 15.30
N SER A 105 -7.16 4.33 14.88
CA SER A 105 -6.81 5.72 15.16
C SER A 105 -6.43 6.44 13.88
N VAL A 106 -6.63 7.75 13.84
CA VAL A 106 -6.27 8.59 12.70
C VAL A 106 -5.17 9.54 13.14
N VAL A 107 -4.12 9.66 12.32
CA VAL A 107 -3.04 10.63 12.54
C VAL A 107 -2.84 11.44 11.28
N MET A 108 -2.69 12.75 11.45
CA MET A 108 -2.41 13.66 10.33
C MET A 108 -0.92 13.89 10.22
N ALA A 109 -0.36 13.64 9.04
CA ALA A 109 1.03 13.95 8.72
C ALA A 109 1.18 14.09 7.21
N LYS A 110 2.03 15.04 6.77
CA LYS A 110 2.29 15.19 5.34
C LYS A 110 3.40 14.25 4.89
N PRO A 111 3.25 13.59 3.71
CA PRO A 111 4.29 12.70 3.17
C PRO A 111 5.65 13.38 2.90
N ASN A 112 5.69 14.71 2.81
CA ASN A 112 6.91 15.48 2.60
C ASN A 112 7.60 15.94 3.91
N GLU A 113 7.02 15.67 5.08
CA GLU A 113 7.51 16.11 6.38
C GLU A 113 7.99 14.91 7.22
N ILE A 114 9.29 14.58 7.12
CA ILE A 114 9.87 13.39 7.79
C ILE A 114 9.60 13.38 9.30
N GLN A 115 9.69 14.53 9.97
CA GLN A 115 9.45 14.63 11.41
C GLN A 115 7.99 14.27 11.76
N GLY A 116 7.02 14.78 11.00
CA GLY A 116 5.61 14.43 11.18
C GLY A 116 5.34 12.95 10.89
N LEU A 117 6.03 12.37 9.90
CA LEU A 117 5.97 10.92 9.65
C LEU A 117 6.54 10.11 10.83
N MET A 118 7.67 10.55 11.40
CA MET A 118 8.28 9.88 12.56
C MET A 118 7.34 9.87 13.77
N GLU A 119 6.69 11.01 14.05
CA GLU A 119 5.68 11.14 15.10
C GLU A 119 4.44 10.28 14.81
N ALA A 120 4.00 10.24 13.55
CA ALA A 120 2.90 9.38 13.13
C ALA A 120 3.22 7.88 13.28
N PHE A 121 4.48 7.48 13.10
CA PHE A 121 4.91 6.09 13.20
C PHE A 121 5.30 5.68 14.62
N ASP A 122 5.46 6.62 15.54
CA ASP A 122 5.87 6.33 16.91
C ASP A 122 4.92 5.34 17.60
N GLY A 123 5.49 4.30 18.21
CA GLY A 123 4.78 3.19 18.83
C GLY A 123 4.22 2.14 17.85
N CYS A 124 4.29 2.35 16.53
CA CYS A 124 3.90 1.33 15.55
C CYS A 124 5.03 0.32 15.35
N CYS A 125 4.72 -0.97 15.40
CA CYS A 125 5.66 -2.07 15.14
C CYS A 125 5.89 -2.28 13.63
N GLY A 126 4.94 -1.85 12.79
CA GLY A 126 5.01 -1.98 11.35
C GLY A 126 4.33 -0.82 10.62
N VAL A 127 4.85 -0.49 9.44
CA VAL A 127 4.28 0.54 8.55
C VAL A 127 3.98 -0.09 7.20
N PHE A 128 2.76 0.09 6.72
CA PHE A 128 2.32 -0.28 5.37
C PHE A 128 2.20 0.99 4.53
N HIS A 129 3.12 1.17 3.58
CA HIS A 129 3.08 2.25 2.63
C HIS A 129 2.40 1.80 1.34
N THR A 130 1.17 2.25 1.10
CA THR A 130 0.38 1.80 -0.07
C THR A 130 0.56 2.65 -1.32
N SER A 131 1.42 3.69 -1.29
CA SER A 131 1.81 4.55 -2.42
C SER A 131 0.68 4.83 -3.41
N SER A 132 -0.45 5.34 -2.94
CA SER A 132 -1.66 5.50 -3.77
C SER A 132 -1.81 6.91 -4.35
N PHE A 133 -0.76 7.48 -4.95
CA PHE A 133 -0.90 8.72 -5.74
C PHE A 133 -1.47 8.41 -7.13
N ALA A 134 -2.53 7.60 -7.18
CA ALA A 134 -3.27 7.37 -8.41
C ALA A 134 -4.32 8.47 -8.56
N ASP A 135 -4.45 9.03 -9.76
CA ASP A 135 -5.63 9.79 -10.16
C ASP A 135 -6.89 8.96 -9.80
N PRO A 136 -7.76 9.44 -8.90
CA PRO A 136 -8.97 8.71 -8.50
C PRO A 136 -9.87 8.34 -9.68
N ALA A 137 -9.79 9.09 -10.79
CA ALA A 137 -10.59 8.86 -11.98
C ALA A 137 -9.85 8.07 -13.07
N GLY A 138 -8.51 7.96 -13.00
CA GLY A 138 -7.68 7.40 -14.08
C GLY A 138 -7.80 8.13 -15.42
N LEU A 139 -8.40 9.32 -15.43
CA LEU A 139 -8.76 10.08 -16.65
C LEU A 139 -7.63 11.02 -17.10
N SER A 140 -6.81 11.50 -16.16
CA SER A 140 -5.72 12.45 -16.40
C SER A 140 -4.35 11.78 -16.61
N GLY A 141 -4.29 10.45 -16.46
CA GLY A 141 -3.07 9.66 -16.57
C GLY A 141 -2.11 9.87 -15.39
N TYR A 142 -0.91 9.31 -15.51
CA TYR A 142 0.12 9.36 -14.47
C TYR A 142 1.28 10.26 -14.89
N SER A 143 1.26 11.52 -14.43
CA SER A 143 2.21 12.54 -14.85
C SER A 143 3.63 12.31 -14.31
N LYS A 144 4.63 13.01 -14.86
CA LYS A 144 6.01 12.95 -14.35
C LYS A 144 6.10 13.50 -12.92
N SER A 145 5.37 14.59 -12.66
CA SER A 145 5.28 15.20 -11.33
C SER A 145 4.68 14.25 -10.29
N MET A 146 3.64 13.48 -10.65
CA MET A 146 3.07 12.44 -9.79
C MET A 146 4.10 11.35 -9.45
N ALA A 147 4.85 10.88 -10.45
CA ALA A 147 5.93 9.91 -10.24
C ALA A 147 7.00 10.42 -9.27
N GLU A 148 7.45 11.66 -9.47
CA GLU A 148 8.46 12.30 -8.60
C GLU A 148 7.92 12.49 -7.18
N MET A 149 6.66 12.89 -7.03
CA MET A 149 6.01 13.07 -5.74
C MET A 149 5.87 11.74 -4.98
N GLU A 150 5.44 10.68 -5.65
CA GLU A 150 5.30 9.34 -5.06
C GLU A 150 6.66 8.74 -4.68
N GLY A 151 7.67 8.91 -5.55
CA GLY A 151 9.04 8.50 -5.26
C GLY A 151 9.59 9.23 -4.02
N LYS A 152 9.36 10.54 -3.94
CA LYS A 152 9.79 11.34 -2.78
C LYS A 152 9.06 10.98 -1.50
N ALA A 153 7.74 10.76 -1.58
CA ALA A 153 6.94 10.31 -0.45
C ALA A 153 7.44 8.96 0.08
N SER A 154 7.68 8.00 -0.83
CA SER A 154 8.21 6.67 -0.49
C SER A 154 9.58 6.77 0.18
N GLU A 155 10.48 7.60 -0.36
CA GLU A 155 11.80 7.85 0.24
C GLU A 155 11.68 8.42 1.67
N ASN A 156 10.79 9.39 1.87
CA ASN A 156 10.58 10.01 3.17
C ASN A 156 9.96 9.04 4.19
N VAL A 157 9.00 8.21 3.76
CA VAL A 157 8.42 7.16 4.61
C VAL A 157 9.48 6.16 5.04
N MET A 158 10.34 5.71 4.12
CA MET A 158 11.43 4.80 4.44
C MET A 158 12.42 5.42 5.42
N LYS A 159 12.79 6.70 5.22
CA LYS A 159 13.66 7.44 6.14
C LYS A 159 13.04 7.61 7.52
N ALA A 160 11.74 7.90 7.59
CA ALA A 160 11.03 8.01 8.86
C ALA A 160 10.97 6.66 9.57
N CYS A 161 10.63 5.57 8.87
CA CYS A 161 10.65 4.21 9.43
C CYS A 161 12.02 3.86 10.01
N ALA A 162 13.10 4.14 9.28
CA ALA A 162 14.47 3.87 9.74
C ALA A 162 14.90 4.71 10.96
N ARG A 163 14.23 5.84 11.21
CA ARG A 163 14.51 6.77 12.32
C ARG A 163 13.56 6.62 13.51
N THR A 164 12.51 5.82 13.38
CA THR A 164 11.52 5.56 14.45
C THR A 164 11.81 4.21 15.09
N PRO A 165 12.37 4.15 16.32
CA PRO A 165 12.86 2.90 16.91
C PRO A 165 11.81 1.79 17.10
N SER A 166 10.53 2.14 17.21
CA SER A 166 9.45 1.15 17.35
C SER A 166 9.16 0.38 16.07
N VAL A 167 9.48 0.95 14.90
CA VAL A 167 9.15 0.34 13.60
C VAL A 167 10.14 -0.77 13.29
N LYS A 168 9.64 -2.01 13.25
CA LYS A 168 10.42 -3.23 12.95
C LYS A 168 10.32 -3.61 11.48
N HIS A 169 9.18 -3.32 10.84
CA HIS A 169 8.91 -3.70 9.46
C HIS A 169 8.28 -2.55 8.69
N CYS A 170 8.75 -2.33 7.47
CA CYS A 170 8.09 -1.45 6.50
C CYS A 170 7.73 -2.29 5.27
N VAL A 171 6.46 -2.26 4.88
CA VAL A 171 5.93 -2.94 3.69
C VAL A 171 5.55 -1.87 2.68
N LEU A 172 6.19 -1.89 1.52
CA LEU A 172 5.89 -1.00 0.40
C LEU A 172 5.03 -1.74 -0.62
N THR A 173 3.88 -1.17 -0.97
CA THR A 173 3.11 -1.62 -2.12
C THR A 173 3.75 -1.08 -3.38
N SER A 174 4.40 -1.97 -4.14
CA SER A 174 4.87 -1.68 -5.49
C SER A 174 3.82 -2.09 -6.54
N SER A 175 4.19 -2.05 -7.82
CA SER A 175 3.33 -2.45 -8.94
C SER A 175 4.05 -3.43 -9.85
N LEU A 176 3.29 -4.28 -10.54
CA LEU A 176 3.81 -5.14 -11.61
C LEU A 176 4.54 -4.33 -12.71
N LEU A 177 4.14 -3.06 -12.89
CA LEU A 177 4.79 -2.12 -13.82
C LEU A 177 6.27 -1.87 -13.48
N ALA A 178 6.71 -2.15 -12.26
CA ALA A 178 8.13 -2.09 -11.88
C ALA A 178 8.95 -3.27 -12.44
N CYS A 179 8.33 -4.29 -13.01
CA CYS A 179 9.00 -5.53 -13.46
C CYS A 179 8.84 -5.85 -14.96
N ILE A 180 7.82 -5.31 -15.65
CA ILE A 180 7.42 -5.78 -16.98
C ILE A 180 7.92 -4.96 -18.17
N TRP A 181 8.28 -3.69 -17.97
CA TRP A 181 8.74 -2.80 -19.05
C TRP A 181 10.22 -3.03 -19.32
N ARG A 182 10.51 -4.12 -20.02
CA ARG A 182 11.89 -4.53 -20.31
C ARG A 182 12.22 -4.30 -21.78
N ASP A 183 13.46 -3.90 -22.05
CA ASP A 183 13.93 -3.76 -23.42
C ASP A 183 14.13 -5.14 -24.04
N ASN A 184 13.15 -5.58 -24.84
CA ASN A 184 13.18 -6.87 -25.54
C ASN A 184 14.18 -6.90 -26.71
N SER A 185 14.89 -5.79 -27.01
CA SER A 185 16.00 -5.82 -27.96
C SER A 185 17.19 -6.63 -27.44
N GLN A 186 17.25 -6.86 -26.12
CA GLN A 186 18.18 -7.78 -25.49
C GLN A 186 17.59 -9.19 -25.55
N TYR A 187 18.06 -9.99 -26.52
CA TYR A 187 17.58 -11.35 -26.85
C TYR A 187 17.76 -12.42 -25.74
N GLU A 188 18.01 -12.02 -24.48
CA GLU A 188 18.31 -12.93 -23.36
C GLU A 188 17.37 -12.79 -22.15
N LEU A 189 16.28 -12.03 -22.26
CA LEU A 189 15.36 -11.90 -21.13
C LEU A 189 14.50 -13.16 -20.95
N PRO A 190 14.44 -13.75 -19.75
CA PRO A 190 13.55 -14.85 -19.47
C PRO A 190 12.09 -14.43 -19.74
N PRO A 191 11.29 -15.28 -20.41
CA PRO A 191 9.88 -15.00 -20.69
C PRO A 191 9.04 -14.95 -19.41
N LEU A 192 9.51 -15.61 -18.34
CA LEU A 192 8.87 -15.61 -17.03
C LEU A 192 9.28 -14.38 -16.22
N VAL A 193 8.31 -13.55 -15.86
CA VAL A 193 8.48 -12.43 -14.91
C VAL A 193 8.51 -12.97 -13.49
N ASN A 194 9.51 -12.58 -12.70
CA ASN A 194 9.67 -12.96 -11.30
C ASN A 194 10.23 -11.79 -10.47
N HIS A 195 10.49 -12.01 -9.17
CA HIS A 195 10.96 -10.96 -8.24
C HIS A 195 12.36 -10.40 -8.56
N ASN A 196 13.12 -11.02 -9.48
CA ASN A 196 14.41 -10.51 -9.94
C ASN A 196 14.28 -9.65 -11.21
N CYS A 197 13.06 -9.52 -11.76
CA CYS A 197 12.80 -8.70 -12.95
C CYS A 197 12.55 -7.24 -12.57
N TRP A 198 13.18 -6.33 -13.30
CA TRP A 198 13.00 -4.89 -13.17
C TRP A 198 12.74 -4.26 -14.53
N SER A 199 11.87 -3.27 -14.55
CA SER A 199 11.61 -2.41 -15.70
C SER A 199 12.82 -1.51 -15.98
N ASN A 200 13.09 -1.25 -17.26
CA ASN A 200 14.14 -0.34 -17.68
C ASN A 200 13.65 1.10 -17.54
N GLU A 201 14.33 1.89 -16.71
CA GLU A 201 13.97 3.29 -16.45
C GLU A 201 13.98 4.13 -17.74
N SER A 202 15.00 3.99 -18.58
CA SER A 202 15.09 4.71 -19.86
C SER A 202 13.88 4.41 -20.76
N LEU A 203 13.49 3.14 -20.86
CA LEU A 203 12.32 2.73 -21.64
C LEU A 203 11.03 3.36 -21.06
N CYS A 204 10.87 3.36 -19.74
CA CYS A 204 9.72 3.97 -19.08
C CYS A 204 9.65 5.49 -19.31
N VAL A 205 10.80 6.17 -19.32
CA VAL A 205 10.89 7.61 -19.59
C VAL A 205 10.57 7.91 -21.05
N ASP A 206 11.14 7.14 -21.98
CA ASP A 206 11.01 7.35 -23.43
C ASP A 206 9.60 7.02 -23.95
N LYS A 207 8.95 6.02 -23.34
CA LYS A 207 7.60 5.56 -23.72
C LYS A 207 6.48 6.25 -22.96
N LYS A 208 6.78 7.26 -22.15
CA LYS A 208 5.77 8.05 -21.46
C LYS A 208 4.95 8.84 -22.50
N VAL A 209 3.73 8.37 -22.77
CA VAL A 209 2.73 9.05 -23.61
C VAL A 209 2.03 10.13 -22.78
#